data_AF-A0A953XYW2-F1
#
_entry.id   AF-A0A953XYW2-F1
#
_cell.length_a   1.000
_cell.length_b   1.000
_cell.length_c   1.000
_cell.angle_alpha   90.00
_cell.angle_beta   90.00
_cell.angle_gamma   90.00
#
_symmetry.space_group_name_H-M   'P 1'
#
loop_
_entity.id
_entity.type
_entity.pdbx_description
1 polymer ?
#
loop_
_entity_poly.entity_id
_entity_poly.type
_entity_poly.pdbx_seq_one_letter_code
_entity_poly.pdbx_strand_id
1 'polypeptide(L)'
;MESSPIERDLAALGALIAEHRDVIAGRVVDPEPPPWCAERGWAEFLLGLDGPTLVRCEAAGATAWVAQDAVPASLRALIEEVHARTAVPEPPELEVPPLRGTSARKGRQIAALVALARARLRRCARVIDVGAGRGHLTRELARALGVPAVGLERDPTRVASASELAQGEPVAFEARTLGGELRFAPGDLAVGLHACGALGDTLVVAAARDGADVLLVNCCLQHVGDAGRAPLSAQGRELGLHLGRRVLGLTNLVPGRRLVEGDPQQVMREREARYALRVLLRERGHALDPGAEMQGLNRRHARQGLPRLAARACARRGLSAPS
;
A
#
# COMPACT_ATOMS: atom_id res chain seq x y z
N MET A 1 31.37 14.47 3.68
CA MET A 1 30.62 13.99 2.51
C MET A 1 29.20 14.48 2.69
N GLU A 2 28.71 15.33 1.81
CA GLU A 2 27.38 15.96 1.98
C GLU A 2 26.28 14.91 1.75
N SER A 3 25.28 14.84 2.63
CA SER A 3 24.16 13.90 2.47
C SER A 3 23.41 14.19 1.17
N SER A 4 23.07 13.14 0.42
CA SER A 4 22.23 13.25 -0.78
C SER A 4 20.84 13.83 -0.44
N PRO A 5 20.12 14.40 -1.42
CA PRO A 5 18.74 14.85 -1.20
C PRO A 5 17.84 13.78 -0.58
N ILE A 6 17.95 12.52 -1.05
CA ILE A 6 17.16 11.39 -0.54
C ILE A 6 17.48 11.09 0.93
N GLU A 7 18.74 11.17 1.32
CA GLU A 7 19.15 10.96 2.72
C GLU A 7 18.61 12.08 3.62
N ARG A 8 18.62 13.34 3.16
CA ARG A 8 18.04 14.46 3.92
C ARG A 8 16.53 14.32 4.06
N ASP A 9 15.85 13.93 2.99
CA ASP A 9 14.40 13.70 3.02
C ASP A 9 14.03 12.55 3.96
N LEU A 10 14.80 11.45 3.93
CA LEU A 10 14.60 10.32 4.83
C LEU A 10 14.82 10.71 6.30
N ALA A 11 15.86 11.50 6.60
CA ALA A 11 16.13 11.99 7.95
C ALA A 11 14.95 12.80 8.50
N ALA A 12 14.44 13.72 7.68
CA ALA A 12 13.37 14.60 8.10
C ALA A 12 12.01 13.88 8.20
N LEU A 13 11.71 12.95 7.29
CA LEU A 13 10.57 12.04 7.43
C LEU A 13 10.69 11.16 8.68
N GLY A 14 11.91 10.71 9.01
CA GLY A 14 12.19 9.94 10.21
C GLY A 14 11.90 10.73 11.49
N ALA A 15 12.34 11.98 11.55
CA ALA A 15 12.04 12.88 12.65
C ALA A 15 10.52 13.09 12.82
N LEU A 16 9.80 13.34 11.72
CA LEU A 16 8.35 13.53 11.74
C LEU A 16 7.59 12.28 12.24
N ILE A 17 8.00 11.10 11.78
CA ILE A 17 7.43 9.82 12.24
C ILE A 17 7.72 9.59 13.72
N ALA A 18 8.94 9.95 14.18
CA ALA A 18 9.32 9.80 15.59
C ALA A 18 8.50 10.72 16.50
N GLU A 19 8.35 12.00 16.12
CA GLU A 19 7.59 13.01 16.86
C GLU A 19 6.11 12.67 16.98
N HIS A 20 5.51 12.10 15.93
CA HIS A 20 4.08 11.76 15.88
C HIS A 20 3.81 10.25 15.98
N ARG A 21 4.73 9.50 16.59
CA ARG A 21 4.61 8.04 16.71
C ARG A 21 3.36 7.64 17.50
N ASP A 22 2.98 8.41 18.50
CA ASP A 22 1.76 8.25 19.29
C ASP A 22 0.48 8.42 18.45
N VAL A 23 0.45 9.38 17.53
CA VAL A 23 -0.66 9.57 16.58
C VAL A 23 -0.78 8.38 15.63
N ILE A 24 0.36 7.92 15.08
CA ILE A 24 0.37 6.85 14.07
C ILE A 24 0.11 5.47 14.70
N ALA A 25 0.63 5.21 15.91
CA ALA A 25 0.45 3.95 16.62
C ALA A 25 -0.85 3.91 17.44
N GLY A 26 -1.35 5.07 17.87
CA GLY A 26 -2.55 5.22 18.69
C GLY A 26 -3.82 5.05 17.89
N ARG A 27 -4.40 3.85 17.94
CA ARG A 27 -5.66 3.56 17.24
C ARG A 27 -6.83 4.23 17.95
N VAL A 28 -7.62 5.01 17.21
CA VAL A 28 -8.91 5.51 17.69
C VAL A 28 -9.94 4.39 17.61
N VAL A 29 -10.33 3.86 18.77
CA VAL A 29 -11.22 2.68 18.88
C VAL A 29 -12.47 2.93 19.71
N ASP A 30 -12.44 3.98 20.52
CA ASP A 30 -13.47 4.41 21.45
C ASP A 30 -13.92 5.84 21.10
N PRO A 31 -15.12 6.27 21.54
CA PRO A 31 -15.62 7.62 21.26
C PRO A 31 -14.84 8.72 21.99
N GLU A 32 -14.16 8.38 23.09
CA GLU A 32 -13.32 9.33 23.82
C GLU A 32 -12.10 9.75 22.98
N PRO A 33 -11.77 11.06 22.91
CA PRO A 33 -10.55 11.52 22.27
C PRO A 33 -9.30 10.85 22.89
N PRO A 34 -8.36 10.36 22.08
CA PRO A 34 -7.14 9.79 22.61
C PRO A 34 -6.27 10.85 23.29
N PRO A 35 -5.42 10.47 24.27
CA PRO A 35 -4.59 11.43 25.02
C PRO A 35 -3.77 12.36 24.13
N TRP A 36 -3.13 11.81 23.08
CA TRP A 36 -2.33 12.58 22.13
C TRP A 36 -3.10 13.71 21.43
N CYS A 37 -4.42 13.55 21.28
CA CYS A 37 -5.31 14.52 20.65
C CYS A 37 -5.72 15.60 21.64
N ALA A 38 -6.05 15.21 22.88
CA ALA A 38 -6.43 16.13 23.95
C ALA A 38 -5.25 17.01 24.38
N GLU A 39 -4.08 16.41 24.63
CA GLU A 39 -2.86 17.11 25.08
C GLU A 39 -2.37 18.16 24.08
N ARG A 40 -2.61 17.92 22.78
CA ARG A 40 -2.25 18.86 21.70
C ARG A 40 -3.33 19.91 21.40
N GLY A 41 -4.45 19.87 22.11
CA GLY A 41 -5.57 20.79 21.89
C GLY A 41 -6.31 20.56 20.57
N TRP A 42 -6.27 19.34 20.03
CA TRP A 42 -6.90 19.02 18.74
C TRP A 42 -8.34 18.52 18.88
N ALA A 43 -8.72 18.06 20.07
CA ALA A 43 -9.97 17.34 20.31
C ALA A 43 -11.22 18.16 19.95
N GLU A 44 -11.33 19.40 20.43
CA GLU A 44 -12.49 20.26 20.18
C GLU A 44 -12.71 20.50 18.68
N PHE A 45 -11.64 20.85 17.97
CA PHE A 45 -11.68 21.07 16.53
C PHE A 45 -12.07 19.79 15.77
N LEU A 46 -11.41 18.66 16.04
CA LEU A 46 -11.64 17.41 15.32
C LEU A 46 -13.04 16.83 15.58
N LEU A 47 -13.57 16.96 16.79
CA LEU A 47 -14.93 16.56 17.12
C LEU A 47 -15.99 17.53 16.58
N GLY A 48 -15.63 18.79 16.37
CA GLY A 48 -16.49 19.81 15.77
C GLY A 48 -16.67 19.69 14.25
N LEU A 49 -15.92 18.79 13.58
CA LEU A 49 -16.05 18.59 12.14
C LEU A 49 -17.42 18.01 11.77
N ASP A 50 -18.13 18.69 10.87
CA ASP A 50 -19.42 18.23 10.39
C ASP A 50 -19.32 17.05 9.40
N GLY A 51 -20.42 16.33 9.24
CA GLY A 51 -20.52 15.19 8.31
C GLY A 51 -20.08 15.54 6.88
N PRO A 52 -20.54 16.65 6.28
CA PRO A 52 -20.07 17.08 4.96
C PRO A 52 -18.55 17.27 4.87
N THR A 53 -17.90 17.81 5.90
CA THR A 53 -16.45 17.97 5.94
C THR A 53 -15.75 16.62 6.01
N LEU A 54 -16.22 15.70 6.86
CA LEU A 54 -15.68 14.33 6.95
C LEU A 54 -15.77 13.60 5.60
N VAL A 55 -16.88 13.76 4.85
CA VAL A 55 -17.00 13.20 3.49
C VAL A 55 -15.97 13.79 2.53
N ARG A 56 -15.67 15.09 2.63
CA ARG A 56 -14.59 15.70 1.83
C ARG A 56 -13.21 15.17 2.24
N CYS A 57 -12.97 14.88 3.52
CA CYS A 57 -11.74 14.26 3.99
C CYS A 57 -11.49 12.89 3.36
N GLU A 58 -12.52 12.06 3.19
CA GLU A 58 -12.35 10.76 2.53
C GLU A 58 -11.90 10.90 1.07
N ALA A 59 -12.21 12.04 0.42
CA ALA A 59 -11.84 12.31 -0.96
C ALA A 59 -10.51 13.04 -1.12
N ALA A 60 -10.17 13.96 -0.23
CA ALA A 60 -9.03 14.88 -0.36
C ALA A 60 -8.02 14.79 0.80
N GLY A 61 -8.29 13.99 1.83
CA GLY A 61 -7.49 13.93 3.04
C GLY A 61 -7.67 15.17 3.92
N ALA A 62 -6.68 15.45 4.77
CA ALA A 62 -6.72 16.54 5.74
C ALA A 62 -6.70 17.95 5.09
N THR A 63 -6.32 18.04 3.81
CA THR A 63 -6.35 19.32 3.07
C THR A 63 -7.78 19.85 2.86
N ALA A 64 -8.80 19.01 3.05
CA ALA A 64 -10.21 19.40 2.93
C ALA A 64 -10.69 20.44 3.96
N TRP A 65 -9.96 20.61 5.06
CA TRP A 65 -10.30 21.51 6.16
C TRP A 65 -9.12 22.33 6.67
N VAL A 66 -7.91 22.10 6.14
CA VAL A 66 -6.72 22.85 6.57
C VAL A 66 -6.92 24.35 6.39
N ALA A 67 -7.67 24.81 5.37
CA ALA A 67 -7.91 26.24 5.13
C ALA A 67 -8.90 26.92 6.11
N GLN A 68 -9.50 26.19 7.06
CA GLN A 68 -10.42 26.79 8.02
C GLN A 68 -9.65 27.54 9.11
N ASP A 69 -10.14 28.71 9.55
CA ASP A 69 -9.45 29.54 10.56
C ASP A 69 -9.39 28.86 11.93
N ALA A 70 -10.34 27.98 12.24
CA ALA A 70 -10.44 27.29 13.52
C ALA A 70 -9.44 26.12 13.70
N VAL A 71 -8.63 25.78 12.69
CA VAL A 71 -7.68 24.66 12.78
C VAL A 71 -6.56 25.02 13.77
N PRO A 72 -6.30 24.20 14.81
CA PRO A 72 -5.18 24.40 15.72
C PRO A 72 -3.85 24.54 14.97
N ALA A 73 -3.04 25.53 15.33
CA ALA A 73 -1.80 25.84 14.61
C ALA A 73 -0.84 24.65 14.49
N SER A 74 -0.70 23.85 15.53
CA SER A 74 0.13 22.63 15.52
C SER A 74 -0.39 21.54 14.60
N LEU A 75 -1.72 21.41 14.47
CA LEU A 75 -2.34 20.47 13.54
C LEU A 75 -2.17 20.91 12.08
N ARG A 76 -2.34 22.22 11.82
CA ARG A 76 -2.07 22.82 10.51
C ARG A 76 -0.62 22.59 10.08
N ALA A 77 0.33 22.91 10.96
CA ALA A 77 1.76 22.74 10.69
C ALA A 77 2.11 21.28 10.36
N LEU A 78 1.55 20.32 11.12
CA LEU A 78 1.73 18.89 10.84
C LEU A 78 1.21 18.50 9.44
N ILE A 79 0.02 18.96 9.05
CA ILE A 79 -0.58 18.63 7.74
C ILE A 79 0.24 19.20 6.60
N GLU A 80 0.65 20.47 6.73
CA GLU A 80 1.48 21.15 5.73
C GLU A 80 2.83 20.45 5.57
N GLU A 81 3.47 20.08 6.67
CA GLU A 81 4.74 19.37 6.68
C GLU A 81 4.63 17.96 6.08
N VAL A 82 3.62 17.18 6.47
CA VAL A 82 3.34 15.87 5.87
C VAL A 82 3.09 16.03 4.38
N HIS A 83 2.29 17.01 3.96
CA HIS A 83 1.97 17.23 2.55
C HIS A 83 3.20 17.61 1.73
N ALA A 84 4.01 18.55 2.22
CA ALA A 84 5.22 18.99 1.54
C ALA A 84 6.23 17.84 1.34
N ARG A 85 6.36 16.96 2.34
CA ARG A 85 7.33 15.85 2.32
C ARG A 85 6.84 14.60 1.59
N THR A 86 5.51 14.42 1.47
CA THR A 86 4.93 13.25 0.81
C THR A 86 4.35 13.56 -0.56
N ALA A 87 4.53 14.80 -1.04
CA ALA A 87 4.18 15.20 -2.39
C ALA A 87 4.94 14.33 -3.41
N VAL A 88 4.18 13.49 -4.12
CA VAL A 88 4.71 12.75 -5.26
C VAL A 88 4.54 13.64 -6.49
N PRO A 89 5.60 13.86 -7.29
CA PRO A 89 5.47 14.63 -8.52
C PRO A 89 4.43 13.98 -9.45
N GLU A 90 3.64 14.80 -10.13
CA GLU A 90 2.71 14.27 -11.12
C GLU A 90 3.50 13.48 -12.17
N PRO A 91 3.11 12.23 -12.46
CA PRO A 91 3.72 11.51 -13.56
C PRO A 91 3.42 12.29 -14.85
N PRO A 92 4.35 12.31 -15.83
CA PRO A 92 4.05 12.88 -17.14
C PRO A 92 2.79 12.23 -17.71
N GLU A 93 2.01 12.98 -18.49
CA GLU A 93 0.92 12.38 -19.24
C GLU A 93 1.51 11.44 -20.28
N LEU A 94 1.12 10.17 -20.18
CA LEU A 94 1.64 9.11 -21.03
C LEU A 94 0.48 8.55 -21.83
N GLU A 95 0.56 8.64 -23.16
CA GLU A 95 -0.35 7.92 -24.03
C GLU A 95 -0.13 6.42 -23.85
N VAL A 96 -1.15 5.75 -23.30
CA VAL A 96 -1.13 4.32 -23.04
C VAL A 96 -2.02 3.62 -24.05
N PRO A 97 -1.45 2.89 -25.04
CA PRO A 97 -2.27 2.02 -25.86
C PRO A 97 -2.90 0.91 -24.99
N PRO A 98 -4.16 0.55 -25.22
CA PRO A 98 -4.84 -0.48 -24.46
C PRO A 98 -4.13 -1.84 -24.65
N LEU A 99 -3.64 -2.41 -23.54
CA LEU A 99 -3.02 -3.74 -23.55
C LEU A 99 -4.10 -4.84 -23.58
N ARG A 100 -4.14 -5.60 -24.68
CA ARG A 100 -5.06 -6.74 -24.85
C ARG A 100 -4.88 -7.77 -23.73
N GLY A 101 -5.99 -8.36 -23.29
CA GLY A 101 -5.98 -9.41 -22.26
C GLY A 101 -5.72 -8.91 -20.82
N THR A 102 -5.68 -7.60 -20.59
CA THR A 102 -5.57 -7.01 -19.25
C THR A 102 -6.76 -6.11 -18.95
N SER A 103 -7.07 -5.92 -17.65
CA SER A 103 -8.04 -4.89 -17.27
C SER A 103 -7.47 -3.50 -17.58
N ALA A 104 -8.32 -2.53 -17.92
CA ALA A 104 -7.89 -1.16 -18.25
C ALA A 104 -6.98 -0.54 -17.17
N ARG A 105 -7.25 -0.83 -15.89
CA ARG A 105 -6.41 -0.40 -14.76
C ARG A 105 -5.01 -1.00 -14.83
N LYS A 106 -4.90 -2.32 -15.00
CA LYS A 106 -3.60 -3.00 -15.09
C LYS A 106 -2.83 -2.54 -16.32
N GLY A 107 -3.52 -2.34 -17.45
CA GLY A 107 -2.95 -1.78 -18.67
C GLY A 107 -2.28 -0.43 -18.44
N ARG A 108 -2.98 0.52 -17.79
CA ARG A 108 -2.42 1.82 -17.43
C ARG A 108 -1.19 1.73 -16.51
N GLN A 109 -1.22 0.86 -15.50
CA GLN A 109 -0.09 0.67 -14.60
C GLN A 109 1.15 0.14 -15.32
N ILE A 110 0.98 -0.85 -16.20
CA ILE A 110 2.08 -1.41 -17.00
C ILE A 110 2.69 -0.33 -17.89
N ALA A 111 1.86 0.39 -18.64
CA ALA A 111 2.36 1.38 -19.57
C ALA A 111 3.03 2.57 -18.88
N ALA A 112 2.52 3.01 -17.73
CA ALA A 112 3.18 4.02 -16.91
C ALA A 112 4.59 3.56 -16.48
N LEU A 113 4.71 2.30 -16.05
CA LEU A 113 5.99 1.74 -15.61
C LEU A 113 6.97 1.55 -16.79
N VAL A 114 6.46 1.13 -17.95
CA VAL A 114 7.24 1.01 -19.20
C VAL A 114 7.75 2.36 -19.67
N ALA A 115 6.90 3.38 -19.66
CA ALA A 115 7.30 4.73 -20.04
C ALA A 115 8.33 5.31 -19.06
N LEU A 116 8.16 5.08 -17.76
CA LEU A 116 9.15 5.47 -16.75
C LEU A 116 10.49 4.77 -17.00
N ALA A 117 10.47 3.47 -17.28
CA ALA A 117 11.66 2.70 -17.64
C ALA A 117 12.38 3.33 -18.85
N ARG A 118 11.65 3.61 -19.94
CA ARG A 118 12.22 4.25 -21.14
C ARG A 118 12.78 5.65 -20.88
N ALA A 119 12.12 6.45 -20.04
CA ALA A 119 12.50 7.83 -19.81
C ALA A 119 13.68 7.98 -18.84
N ARG A 120 13.86 7.04 -17.90
CA ARG A 120 14.81 7.18 -16.78
C ARG A 120 15.95 6.18 -16.80
N LEU A 121 15.76 5.00 -17.39
CA LEU A 121 16.82 3.99 -17.45
C LEU A 121 17.67 4.22 -18.68
N ARG A 122 18.97 4.40 -18.47
CA ARG A 122 19.91 4.70 -19.56
C ARG A 122 20.24 3.46 -20.38
N ARG A 123 20.57 2.35 -19.70
CA ARG A 123 20.83 1.02 -20.29
C ARG A 123 20.63 -0.05 -19.22
N CYS A 124 20.02 -1.16 -19.59
CA CYS A 124 20.07 -2.41 -18.83
C CYS A 124 20.42 -3.55 -19.79
N ALA A 125 21.00 -4.63 -19.29
CA ALA A 125 21.34 -5.80 -20.09
C ALA A 125 20.15 -6.75 -20.24
N ARG A 126 19.30 -6.82 -19.21
CA ARG A 126 18.16 -7.73 -19.12
C ARG A 126 17.19 -7.27 -18.03
N VAL A 127 15.92 -7.63 -18.19
CA VAL A 127 14.87 -7.40 -17.19
C VAL A 127 14.59 -8.68 -16.39
N ILE A 128 14.51 -8.57 -15.07
CA ILE A 128 14.04 -9.65 -14.19
C ILE A 128 12.78 -9.18 -13.46
N ASP A 129 11.61 -9.69 -13.84
CA ASP A 129 10.31 -9.31 -13.30
C ASP A 129 9.87 -10.30 -12.20
N VAL A 130 9.86 -9.86 -10.95
CA VAL A 130 9.56 -10.68 -9.78
C VAL A 130 8.08 -10.54 -9.41
N GLY A 131 7.34 -11.65 -9.49
CA GLY A 131 5.89 -11.64 -9.38
C GLY A 131 5.20 -11.35 -10.72
N ALA A 132 5.75 -11.88 -11.80
CA ALA A 132 5.36 -11.56 -13.19
C ALA A 132 3.89 -11.84 -13.53
N GLY A 133 3.19 -12.71 -12.77
CA GLY A 133 1.82 -13.11 -13.08
C GLY A 133 1.74 -13.79 -14.44
N ARG A 134 0.92 -13.23 -15.34
CA ARG A 134 0.79 -13.70 -16.74
C ARG A 134 1.80 -13.06 -17.70
N GLY A 135 2.84 -12.40 -17.18
CA GLY A 135 3.96 -11.91 -17.99
C GLY A 135 3.71 -10.67 -18.84
N HIS A 136 2.58 -9.97 -18.67
CA HIS A 136 2.29 -8.77 -19.47
C HIS A 136 3.34 -7.67 -19.27
N LEU A 137 3.72 -7.38 -18.03
CA LEU A 137 4.74 -6.36 -17.77
C LEU A 137 6.10 -6.78 -18.32
N THR A 138 6.51 -8.01 -18.03
CA THR A 138 7.77 -8.60 -18.50
C THR A 138 7.94 -8.44 -20.01
N ARG A 139 6.91 -8.79 -20.79
CA ARG A 139 6.91 -8.68 -22.26
C ARG A 139 6.94 -7.24 -22.75
N GLU A 140 6.12 -6.36 -22.16
CA GLU A 140 6.12 -4.95 -22.56
C GLU A 140 7.45 -4.26 -22.26
N LEU A 141 8.10 -4.56 -21.13
CA LEU A 141 9.44 -4.05 -20.83
C LEU A 141 10.51 -4.59 -21.79
N ALA A 142 10.49 -5.90 -22.08
CA ALA A 142 11.42 -6.52 -23.03
C ALA A 142 11.36 -5.82 -24.41
N ARG A 143 10.15 -5.61 -24.92
CA ARG A 143 9.93 -4.93 -26.21
C ARG A 143 10.33 -3.46 -26.17
N ALA A 144 9.91 -2.75 -25.12
CA ALA A 144 10.13 -1.31 -25.00
C ALA A 144 11.61 -0.94 -24.82
N LEU A 145 12.38 -1.81 -24.16
CA LEU A 145 13.80 -1.60 -23.88
C LEU A 145 14.71 -2.33 -24.90
N GLY A 146 14.17 -3.27 -25.68
CA GLY A 146 14.93 -4.04 -26.66
C GLY A 146 15.92 -5.02 -26.03
N VAL A 147 15.58 -5.59 -24.87
CA VAL A 147 16.45 -6.47 -24.08
C VAL A 147 15.74 -7.78 -23.73
N PRO A 148 16.46 -8.87 -23.48
CA PRO A 148 15.85 -10.09 -22.98
C PRO A 148 15.19 -9.86 -21.61
N ALA A 149 14.19 -10.67 -21.29
CA ALA A 149 13.54 -10.61 -19.98
C ALA A 149 13.21 -11.99 -19.41
N VAL A 150 13.22 -12.09 -18.07
CA VAL A 150 12.80 -13.28 -17.33
C VAL A 150 11.72 -12.88 -16.33
N GLY A 151 10.55 -13.52 -16.39
CA GLY A 151 9.50 -13.36 -15.40
C GLY A 151 9.51 -14.50 -14.39
N LEU A 152 9.65 -14.16 -13.11
CA LEU A 152 9.58 -15.11 -12.00
C LEU A 152 8.16 -15.10 -11.40
N GLU A 153 7.51 -16.25 -11.34
CA GLU A 153 6.15 -16.37 -10.80
C GLU A 153 6.02 -17.66 -9.98
N ARG A 154 5.25 -17.63 -8.89
CA ARG A 154 5.08 -18.80 -8.00
C ARG A 154 4.06 -19.80 -8.53
N ASP A 155 3.05 -19.32 -9.26
CA ASP A 155 1.94 -20.12 -9.77
C ASP A 155 2.30 -20.74 -11.14
N PRO A 156 2.53 -22.06 -11.23
CA PRO A 156 2.96 -22.70 -12.47
C PRO A 156 1.92 -22.56 -13.59
N THR A 157 0.63 -22.44 -13.25
CA THR A 157 -0.43 -22.23 -14.25
C THR A 157 -0.28 -20.85 -14.92
N ARG A 158 0.14 -19.84 -14.16
CA ARG A 158 0.39 -18.50 -14.71
C ARG A 158 1.66 -18.46 -15.54
N VAL A 159 2.69 -19.20 -15.13
CA VAL A 159 3.93 -19.37 -15.90
C VAL A 159 3.63 -19.99 -17.26
N ALA A 160 2.87 -21.09 -17.31
CA ALA A 160 2.47 -21.72 -18.57
C ALA A 160 1.73 -20.73 -19.49
N SER A 161 0.73 -20.03 -18.95
CA SER A 161 -0.01 -19.01 -19.69
C SER A 161 0.88 -17.85 -20.15
N ALA A 162 1.88 -17.44 -19.37
CA ALA A 162 2.81 -16.39 -19.74
C ALA A 162 3.75 -16.84 -20.87
N SER A 163 4.27 -18.07 -20.80
CA SER A 163 5.11 -18.67 -21.83
C SER A 163 4.38 -18.83 -23.16
N GLU A 164 3.11 -19.26 -23.15
CA GLU A 164 2.27 -19.30 -24.35
C GLU A 164 2.12 -17.91 -24.98
N LEU A 165 1.87 -16.88 -24.16
CA LEU A 165 1.73 -15.51 -24.64
C LEU A 165 3.04 -14.90 -25.19
N ALA A 166 4.20 -15.44 -24.80
CA ALA A 166 5.52 -14.96 -25.20
C ALA A 166 6.16 -15.75 -26.36
N GLN A 167 5.43 -16.66 -27.00
CA GLN A 167 5.95 -17.39 -28.16
C GLN A 167 6.49 -16.42 -29.23
N GLY A 168 7.76 -16.61 -29.61
CA GLY A 168 8.46 -15.77 -30.59
C GLY A 168 9.09 -14.50 -30.02
N GLU A 169 9.05 -14.27 -28.71
CA GLU A 169 9.67 -13.13 -28.04
C GLU A 169 10.91 -13.55 -27.23
N PRO A 170 11.90 -12.67 -27.01
CA PRO A 170 13.08 -12.95 -26.19
C PRO A 170 12.77 -12.91 -24.68
N VAL A 171 11.70 -13.59 -24.26
CA VAL A 171 11.18 -13.58 -22.89
C VAL A 171 11.00 -15.00 -22.39
N ALA A 172 11.54 -15.29 -21.21
CA ALA A 172 11.36 -16.56 -20.51
C ALA A 172 10.54 -16.38 -19.22
N PHE A 173 9.89 -17.45 -18.77
CA PHE A 173 9.20 -17.47 -17.48
C PHE A 173 9.59 -18.69 -16.66
N GLU A 174 9.78 -18.48 -15.37
CA GLU A 174 10.19 -19.53 -14.44
C GLU A 174 9.21 -19.63 -13.27
N ALA A 175 8.79 -20.87 -12.98
CA ALA A 175 8.07 -21.19 -11.75
C ALA A 175 9.06 -21.19 -10.59
N ARG A 176 8.95 -20.22 -9.68
CA ARG A 176 9.87 -20.06 -8.55
C ARG A 176 9.15 -19.60 -7.29
N THR A 177 9.53 -20.18 -6.15
CA THR A 177 9.11 -19.65 -4.84
C THR A 177 9.75 -18.29 -4.61
N LEU A 178 8.93 -17.24 -4.64
CA LEU A 178 9.37 -15.85 -4.59
C LEU A 178 9.87 -15.37 -3.21
N GLY A 179 9.81 -16.22 -2.18
CA GLY A 179 10.43 -15.98 -0.88
C GLY A 179 11.86 -16.54 -0.74
N GLY A 180 12.38 -17.19 -1.79
CA GLY A 180 13.74 -17.72 -1.83
C GLY A 180 14.79 -16.68 -2.22
N GLU A 181 16.02 -17.14 -2.39
CA GLU A 181 17.13 -16.28 -2.76
C GLU A 181 16.98 -15.77 -4.21
N LEU A 182 16.85 -14.45 -4.36
CA LEU A 182 16.93 -13.76 -5.64
C LEU A 182 18.39 -13.45 -5.95
N ARG A 183 18.77 -13.59 -7.21
CA ARG A 183 20.10 -13.27 -7.74
C ARG A 183 19.95 -12.45 -9.02
N PHE A 184 20.75 -11.41 -9.12
CA PHE A 184 20.84 -10.55 -10.29
C PHE A 184 22.31 -10.46 -10.74
N ALA A 185 22.52 -10.03 -11.97
CA ALA A 185 23.83 -9.63 -12.47
C ALA A 185 23.93 -8.10 -12.49
N PRO A 186 25.15 -7.53 -12.41
CA PRO A 186 25.35 -6.10 -12.67
C PRO A 186 24.75 -5.71 -14.03
N GLY A 187 23.96 -4.64 -14.04
CA GLY A 187 23.24 -4.16 -15.22
C GLY A 187 21.90 -4.86 -15.51
N ASP A 188 21.48 -5.85 -14.72
CA ASP A 188 20.08 -6.29 -14.70
C ASP A 188 19.19 -5.16 -14.16
N LEU A 189 17.94 -5.12 -14.66
CA LEU A 189 16.85 -4.34 -14.07
C LEU A 189 15.92 -5.29 -13.30
N ALA A 190 15.94 -5.19 -11.97
CA ALA A 190 15.00 -5.90 -11.10
C ALA A 190 13.67 -5.14 -11.03
N VAL A 191 12.59 -5.79 -11.45
CA VAL A 191 11.26 -5.19 -11.58
C VAL A 191 10.27 -5.90 -10.67
N GLY A 192 9.34 -5.15 -10.09
CA GLY A 192 8.20 -5.72 -9.37
C GLY A 192 6.99 -4.79 -9.42
N LEU A 193 5.99 -5.13 -10.22
CA LEU A 193 4.70 -4.44 -10.21
C LEU A 193 3.75 -5.16 -9.25
N HIS A 194 3.53 -4.54 -8.08
CA HIS A 194 2.87 -5.16 -6.92
C HIS A 194 3.69 -6.27 -6.26
N ALA A 195 5.01 -6.07 -6.12
CA ALA A 195 5.83 -6.95 -5.29
C ALA A 195 5.48 -6.73 -3.81
N CYS A 196 4.43 -7.41 -3.35
CA CYS A 196 3.76 -7.11 -2.08
C CYS A 196 4.63 -7.35 -0.86
N GLY A 197 4.60 -6.42 0.09
CA GLY A 197 5.16 -6.58 1.43
C GLY A 197 6.63 -7.03 1.42
N ALA A 198 6.90 -8.18 2.04
CA ALA A 198 8.27 -8.72 2.15
C ALA A 198 8.92 -9.05 0.79
N LEU A 199 8.14 -9.27 -0.28
CA LEU A 199 8.72 -9.54 -1.59
C LEU A 199 9.50 -8.33 -2.13
N GLY A 200 8.97 -7.11 -1.91
CA GLY A 200 9.68 -5.89 -2.27
C GLY A 200 10.99 -5.72 -1.51
N ASP A 201 11.03 -6.16 -0.24
CA ASP A 201 12.24 -6.12 0.58
C ASP A 201 13.30 -7.08 0.03
N THR A 202 12.92 -8.33 -0.24
CA THR A 202 13.81 -9.31 -0.87
C THR A 202 14.38 -8.81 -2.19
N LEU A 203 13.54 -8.18 -3.02
CA LEU A 203 13.97 -7.61 -4.31
C LEU A 203 15.02 -6.51 -4.11
N VAL A 204 14.73 -5.51 -3.27
CA VAL A 204 15.65 -4.37 -3.04
C VAL A 204 16.97 -4.83 -2.44
N VAL A 205 16.92 -5.73 -1.45
CA VAL A 205 18.13 -6.26 -0.80
C VAL A 205 19.00 -7.03 -1.80
N ALA A 206 18.39 -7.92 -2.60
CA ALA A 206 19.13 -8.68 -3.59
C ALA A 206 19.69 -7.79 -4.72
N ALA A 207 18.93 -6.81 -5.19
CA ALA A 207 19.40 -5.89 -6.23
C ALA A 207 20.55 -5.01 -5.74
N ALA A 208 20.45 -4.47 -4.53
CA ALA A 208 21.54 -3.69 -3.92
C ALA A 208 22.81 -4.52 -3.71
N ARG A 209 22.67 -5.78 -3.26
CA ARG A 209 23.79 -6.71 -3.10
C ARG A 209 24.48 -7.02 -4.44
N ASP A 210 23.69 -7.20 -5.49
CA ASP A 210 24.17 -7.69 -6.79
C ASP A 210 24.50 -6.56 -7.79
N GLY A 211 24.29 -5.30 -7.41
CA GLY A 211 24.55 -4.13 -8.26
C GLY A 211 23.56 -3.98 -9.42
N ALA A 212 22.29 -4.37 -9.21
CA ALA A 212 21.21 -4.24 -10.19
C ALA A 212 20.36 -2.98 -9.93
N ASP A 213 19.83 -2.41 -11.00
CA ASP A 213 18.86 -1.31 -10.91
C ASP A 213 17.49 -1.84 -10.46
N VAL A 214 16.69 -0.99 -9.81
CA VAL A 214 15.38 -1.37 -9.29
C VAL A 214 14.27 -0.49 -9.88
N LEU A 215 13.22 -1.15 -10.38
CA LEU A 215 11.96 -0.52 -10.76
C LEU A 215 10.81 -1.21 -10.01
N LEU A 216 10.42 -0.64 -8.88
CA LEU A 216 9.55 -1.29 -7.90
C LEU A 216 8.32 -0.45 -7.59
N VAL A 217 7.15 -1.08 -7.71
CA VAL A 217 5.90 -0.62 -7.10
C VAL A 217 5.54 -1.61 -5.99
N ASN A 218 6.00 -1.32 -4.77
CA ASN A 218 5.68 -2.11 -3.59
C ASN A 218 4.28 -1.73 -3.09
N CYS A 219 3.44 -2.72 -2.79
CA CYS A 219 2.11 -2.51 -2.24
C CYS A 219 1.86 -3.45 -1.06
N CYS A 220 0.85 -3.13 -0.25
CA CYS A 220 0.52 -3.91 0.94
C CYS A 220 1.72 -4.11 1.87
N LEU A 221 2.35 -3.01 2.31
CA LEU A 221 3.55 -3.00 3.14
C LEU A 221 3.40 -3.78 4.46
N GLN A 222 2.16 -4.03 4.89
CA GLN A 222 1.81 -4.86 6.04
C GLN A 222 1.94 -6.38 5.81
N HIS A 223 2.09 -6.85 4.57
CA HIS A 223 2.26 -8.28 4.24
C HIS A 223 3.71 -8.73 4.46
N VAL A 224 4.13 -8.66 5.72
CA VAL A 224 5.44 -9.11 6.21
C VAL A 224 5.25 -10.28 7.18
N GLY A 225 6.25 -11.16 7.28
CA GLY A 225 6.22 -12.33 8.17
C GLY A 225 6.17 -11.92 9.64
N ASP A 226 6.93 -10.89 10.00
CA ASP A 226 7.10 -10.43 11.38
C ASP A 226 6.00 -9.47 11.86
N ALA A 227 6.08 -9.09 13.14
CA ALA A 227 5.16 -8.13 13.76
C ALA A 227 5.26 -6.71 13.17
N GLY A 228 6.28 -6.43 12.37
CA GLY A 228 6.55 -5.14 11.73
C GLY A 228 7.55 -5.28 10.59
N ARG A 229 7.95 -4.15 10.01
CA ARG A 229 8.97 -4.08 8.96
C ARG A 229 10.17 -3.31 9.48
N ALA A 230 11.34 -3.95 9.39
CA ALA A 230 12.60 -3.32 9.72
C ALA A 230 13.10 -2.46 8.54
N PRO A 231 13.82 -1.36 8.82
CA PRO A 231 14.41 -0.54 7.77
C PRO A 231 15.59 -1.26 7.10
N LEU A 232 15.64 -1.17 5.76
CA LEU A 232 16.69 -1.83 4.96
C LEU A 232 18.00 -1.02 4.92
N SER A 233 17.92 0.32 4.95
CA SER A 233 19.08 1.21 4.93
C SER A 233 19.71 1.39 6.31
N ALA A 234 21.02 1.71 6.35
CA ALA A 234 21.72 2.05 7.59
C ALA A 234 21.09 3.26 8.29
N GLN A 235 20.84 4.33 7.53
CA GLN A 235 20.18 5.53 8.03
C GLN A 235 18.79 5.25 8.61
N GLY A 236 18.00 4.38 7.97
CA GLY A 236 16.69 4.00 8.51
C GLY A 236 16.78 3.26 9.84
N ARG A 237 17.83 2.44 10.04
CA ARG A 237 18.11 1.77 11.33
C ARG A 237 18.50 2.78 12.40
N GLU A 238 19.36 3.75 12.09
CA GLU A 238 19.77 4.82 13.00
C GLU A 238 18.58 5.68 13.45
N LEU A 239 17.65 5.97 12.53
CA LEU A 239 16.41 6.70 12.81
C LEU A 239 15.34 5.87 13.54
N GLY A 240 15.59 4.59 13.84
CA GLY A 240 14.62 3.74 14.51
C GLY A 240 13.32 3.53 13.73
N LEU A 241 13.38 3.49 12.39
CA LEU A 241 12.23 3.35 11.49
C LEU A 241 11.67 1.91 11.43
N HIS A 242 11.59 1.24 12.59
CA HIS A 242 10.83 0.02 12.73
C HIS A 242 9.34 0.35 12.85
N LEU A 243 8.56 -0.09 11.87
CA LEU A 243 7.12 0.18 11.80
C LEU A 243 6.34 -1.11 12.02
N GLY A 244 5.43 -1.09 13.01
CA GLY A 244 4.56 -2.22 13.29
C GLY A 244 3.58 -2.50 12.13
N ARG A 245 3.17 -3.76 11.99
CA ARG A 245 2.26 -4.23 10.92
C ARG A 245 0.98 -3.39 10.83
N ARG A 246 0.43 -2.96 11.97
CA ARG A 246 -0.77 -2.12 12.05
C ARG A 246 -0.55 -0.74 11.41
N VAL A 247 0.59 -0.11 11.71
CA VAL A 247 1.00 1.19 11.13
C VAL A 247 1.20 1.05 9.62
N LEU A 248 1.90 0.00 9.18
CA LEU A 248 2.06 -0.30 7.75
C LEU A 248 0.71 -0.53 7.05
N GLY A 249 -0.29 -1.02 7.77
CA GLY A 249 -1.65 -1.18 7.25
C GLY A 249 -2.31 0.14 6.88
N LEU A 250 -1.94 1.25 7.53
CA LEU A 250 -2.47 2.58 7.26
C LEU A 250 -2.10 3.07 5.85
N THR A 251 -1.01 2.58 5.25
CA THR A 251 -0.63 2.97 3.89
C THR A 251 -1.58 2.45 2.81
N ASN A 252 -2.53 1.59 3.17
CA ASN A 252 -3.62 1.19 2.27
C ASN A 252 -4.82 2.14 2.35
N LEU A 253 -4.81 3.10 3.27
CA LEU A 253 -5.79 4.16 3.37
C LEU A 253 -5.31 5.32 2.50
N VAL A 254 -5.83 5.38 1.27
CA VAL A 254 -5.55 6.48 0.35
C VAL A 254 -6.85 7.27 0.21
N PRO A 255 -6.88 8.55 0.61
CA PRO A 255 -7.99 9.44 0.28
C PRO A 255 -8.14 9.51 -1.24
N GLY A 256 -9.37 9.49 -1.73
CA GLY A 256 -9.58 9.62 -3.17
C GLY A 256 -11.02 9.46 -3.60
N ARG A 257 -11.42 10.26 -4.59
CA ARG A 257 -12.73 10.16 -5.24
C ARG A 257 -12.93 8.84 -6.01
N ARG A 258 -11.83 8.22 -6.44
CA ARG A 258 -11.80 6.88 -7.04
C ARG A 258 -10.84 6.01 -6.27
N LEU A 259 -11.40 5.05 -5.54
CA LEU A 259 -10.61 4.09 -4.78
C LEU A 259 -10.20 2.92 -5.66
N VAL A 260 -9.22 2.14 -5.19
CA VAL A 260 -8.77 0.91 -5.88
C VAL A 260 -9.93 -0.08 -6.04
N GLU A 261 -10.88 -0.09 -5.09
CA GLU A 261 -12.11 -0.87 -5.13
C GLU A 261 -13.28 -0.10 -4.53
N GLY A 262 -14.41 -0.07 -5.25
CA GLY A 262 -15.63 0.60 -4.81
C GLY A 262 -15.54 2.13 -4.90
N ASP A 263 -16.58 2.78 -4.39
CA ASP A 263 -16.62 4.22 -4.19
C ASP A 263 -16.44 4.56 -2.69
N PRO A 264 -16.11 5.82 -2.34
CA PRO A 264 -15.93 6.23 -0.95
C PRO A 264 -17.13 5.94 -0.05
N GLN A 265 -18.37 6.10 -0.53
CA GLN A 265 -19.56 5.84 0.27
C GLN A 265 -19.72 4.34 0.56
N GLN A 266 -19.42 3.49 -0.41
CA GLN A 266 -19.41 2.04 -0.22
C GLN A 266 -18.36 1.63 0.84
N VAL A 267 -17.15 2.18 0.77
CA VAL A 267 -16.12 1.91 1.77
C VAL A 267 -16.54 2.38 3.15
N MET A 268 -17.20 3.53 3.26
CA MET A 268 -17.76 4.00 4.54
C MET A 268 -18.83 3.06 5.08
N ARG A 269 -19.80 2.63 4.27
CA ARG A 269 -20.80 1.63 4.68
C ARG A 269 -20.16 0.32 5.14
N GLU A 270 -19.08 -0.12 4.47
CA GLU A 270 -18.32 -1.30 4.89
C GLU A 270 -17.64 -1.09 6.26
N ARG A 271 -17.05 0.08 6.51
CA ARG A 271 -16.43 0.43 7.79
C ARG A 271 -17.48 0.52 8.91
N GLU A 272 -18.62 1.15 8.65
CA GLU A 272 -19.76 1.23 9.57
C GLU A 272 -20.29 -0.15 9.94
N ALA A 273 -20.53 -1.02 8.95
CA ALA A 273 -21.00 -2.38 9.20
C ALA A 273 -20.02 -3.19 10.07
N ARG A 274 -18.71 -3.00 9.87
CA ARG A 274 -17.67 -3.64 10.70
C ARG A 274 -17.62 -3.07 12.11
N TYR A 275 -17.72 -1.75 12.25
CA TYR A 275 -17.78 -1.10 13.56
C TYR A 275 -19.01 -1.57 14.34
N ALA A 276 -20.19 -1.55 13.71
CA ALA A 276 -21.43 -2.02 14.32
C ALA A 276 -21.38 -3.51 14.67
N LEU A 277 -20.73 -4.35 13.86
CA LEU A 277 -20.47 -5.75 14.21
C LEU A 277 -19.63 -5.85 15.49
N ARG A 278 -18.56 -5.07 15.60
CA ARG A 278 -17.70 -5.08 16.78
C ARG A 278 -18.47 -4.66 18.04
N VAL A 279 -19.28 -3.61 17.95
CA VAL A 279 -20.17 -3.18 19.04
C VAL A 279 -21.12 -4.31 19.42
N LEU A 280 -21.83 -4.90 18.45
CA LEU A 280 -22.74 -6.02 18.68
C LEU A 280 -22.06 -7.21 19.38
N LEU A 281 -20.86 -7.59 18.96
CA LEU A 281 -20.12 -8.69 19.58
C LEU A 281 -19.70 -8.33 21.01
N ARG A 282 -19.27 -7.08 21.25
CA ARG A 282 -18.92 -6.60 22.59
C ARG A 282 -20.12 -6.64 23.54
N GLU A 283 -21.29 -6.14 23.12
CA GLU A 283 -22.52 -6.19 23.91
C GLU A 283 -22.97 -7.62 24.22
N ARG A 284 -22.56 -8.59 23.39
CA ARG A 284 -22.82 -10.03 23.60
C ARG A 284 -21.72 -10.73 24.42
N GLY A 285 -20.86 -9.98 25.09
CA GLY A 285 -19.79 -10.53 25.94
C GLY A 285 -18.52 -10.96 25.19
N HIS A 286 -18.40 -10.65 23.91
CA HIS A 286 -17.22 -10.94 23.09
C HIS A 286 -16.43 -9.66 22.84
N ALA A 287 -15.68 -9.22 23.84
CA ALA A 287 -14.70 -8.15 23.66
C ALA A 287 -13.59 -8.64 22.72
N LEU A 288 -13.47 -7.98 21.57
CA LEU A 288 -12.51 -8.34 20.52
C LEU A 288 -11.57 -7.18 20.25
N ASP A 289 -10.30 -7.52 20.06
CA ASP A 289 -9.33 -6.63 19.44
C ASP A 289 -9.88 -6.13 18.10
N PRO A 290 -9.80 -4.84 17.80
CA PRO A 290 -10.44 -4.36 16.59
C PRO A 290 -9.74 -4.90 15.33
N GLY A 291 -10.53 -5.27 14.33
CA GLY A 291 -10.15 -6.12 13.22
C GLY A 291 -10.51 -7.60 13.42
N ALA A 292 -10.49 -8.10 14.66
CA ALA A 292 -10.81 -9.50 14.95
C ALA A 292 -12.31 -9.81 14.76
N GLU A 293 -13.19 -8.80 14.69
CA GLU A 293 -14.59 -8.99 14.30
C GLU A 293 -14.72 -9.66 12.92
N MET A 294 -13.76 -9.41 12.02
CA MET A 294 -13.71 -9.95 10.67
C MET A 294 -12.91 -11.25 10.53
N GLN A 295 -12.40 -11.84 11.61
CA GLN A 295 -11.62 -13.08 11.53
C GLN A 295 -12.41 -14.21 10.88
N GLY A 296 -11.83 -14.83 9.85
CA GLY A 296 -12.49 -15.88 9.05
C GLY A 296 -13.56 -15.38 8.07
N LEU A 297 -13.71 -14.05 7.92
CA LEU A 297 -14.65 -13.42 6.99
C LEU A 297 -13.91 -12.68 5.90
N ASN A 298 -14.41 -12.77 4.66
CA ASN A 298 -13.95 -11.93 3.57
C ASN A 298 -14.50 -10.51 3.74
N ARG A 299 -13.71 -9.47 3.43
CA ARG A 299 -14.18 -8.07 3.43
C ARG A 299 -15.45 -7.84 2.62
N ARG A 300 -15.65 -8.61 1.54
CA ARG A 300 -16.86 -8.53 0.68
C ARG A 300 -18.14 -8.90 1.43
N HIS A 301 -18.05 -9.57 2.58
CA HIS A 301 -19.21 -9.81 3.44
C HIS A 301 -19.72 -8.52 4.09
N ALA A 302 -18.85 -7.54 4.38
CA ALA A 302 -19.27 -6.25 4.94
C ALA A 302 -20.14 -5.44 3.96
N ARG A 303 -19.97 -5.66 2.66
CA ARG A 303 -20.81 -5.05 1.61
C ARG A 303 -22.28 -5.46 1.68
N GLN A 304 -22.58 -6.54 2.37
CA GLN A 304 -23.93 -7.11 2.43
C GLN A 304 -24.76 -6.53 3.59
N GLY A 305 -24.23 -5.52 4.29
CA GLY A 305 -24.86 -4.87 5.43
C GLY A 305 -24.69 -5.64 6.74
N LEU A 306 -25.00 -4.96 7.84
CA LEU A 306 -24.83 -5.48 9.20
C LEU A 306 -25.58 -6.81 9.44
N PRO A 307 -26.86 -7.01 9.05
CA PRO A 307 -27.59 -8.23 9.40
C PRO A 307 -26.92 -9.50 8.86
N ARG A 308 -26.55 -9.50 7.56
CA ARG A 308 -25.86 -10.63 6.93
C ARG A 308 -24.45 -10.82 7.44
N LEU A 309 -23.75 -9.72 7.72
CA LEU A 309 -22.41 -9.77 8.28
C LEU A 309 -22.44 -10.38 9.70
N ALA A 310 -23.36 -9.93 10.54
CA ALA A 310 -23.51 -10.38 11.92
C ALA A 310 -23.95 -11.84 12.00
N ALA A 311 -24.93 -12.27 11.19
CA ALA A 311 -25.33 -13.68 11.14
C ALA A 311 -24.14 -14.61 10.81
N ARG A 312 -23.30 -14.24 9.84
CA ARG A 312 -22.09 -15.02 9.50
C ARG A 312 -21.03 -14.98 10.60
N ALA A 313 -20.82 -13.81 11.19
CA ALA A 313 -19.84 -13.63 12.26
C ALA A 313 -20.22 -14.44 13.52
N CYS A 314 -21.51 -14.46 13.88
CA CYS A 314 -22.06 -15.27 14.96
C CYS A 314 -21.94 -16.76 14.65
N ALA A 315 -22.36 -17.20 13.46
CA ALA A 315 -22.28 -18.61 13.06
C ALA A 315 -20.84 -19.15 13.13
N ARG A 316 -19.85 -18.36 12.66
CA ARG A 316 -18.42 -18.71 12.74
C ARG A 316 -17.89 -18.85 14.17
N ARG A 317 -18.56 -18.24 15.15
CA ARG A 317 -18.20 -18.23 16.57
C ARG A 317 -19.11 -19.13 17.42
N GLY A 318 -20.00 -19.91 16.80
CA GLY A 318 -20.96 -20.75 17.52
C GLY A 318 -22.02 -19.95 18.29
N LEU A 319 -22.28 -18.69 17.91
CA LEU A 319 -23.26 -17.83 18.56
C LEU A 319 -24.59 -17.87 17.81
N SER A 320 -25.69 -17.70 18.54
CA SER A 320 -27.01 -17.48 17.93
C SER A 320 -27.01 -16.22 17.05
N ALA A 321 -27.76 -16.25 15.95
CA ALA A 321 -27.93 -15.06 15.12
C ALA A 321 -28.56 -13.93 15.95
N PRO A 322 -28.19 -12.66 15.70
CA PRO A 322 -28.89 -11.54 16.30
C PRO A 322 -30.30 -11.45 15.72
N SER A 323 -31.27 -11.15 16.59
CA SER A 323 -32.68 -10.88 16.27
C SER A 323 -32.84 -9.50 15.65
#